data_AF-A0A2D5X1U0-F1
#
_entry.id   AF-A0A2D5X1U0-F1
#
_cell.length_a   1.000
_cell.length_b   1.000
_cell.length_c   1.000
_cell.angle_alpha   90.00
_cell.angle_beta   90.00
_cell.angle_gamma   90.00
#
_symmetry.space_group_name_H-M   'P 1'
#
loop_
_entity.id
_entity.type
_entity.pdbx_description
1 polymer ?
#
loop_
_entity_poly.entity_id
_entity_poly.type
_entity_poly.pdbx_seq_one_letter_code
_entity_poly.pdbx_strand_id
1 'polypeptide(L)'
;MAEDDAAQSAIADATSKTGTDGLDRKVTVEVVHKQEGWGAAAWTAIGMLLIVAVIGSWYMMSGDGPSGSGGLFGSDGNCGDGVDNDNDGRTDEADGDCYDQVNPSFQGYKKGHSEDGRNDPPSEGA
;
A
#
# COMPACT_ATOMS: atom_id res chain seq x y z
N MET A 1 16.46 -35.48 -9.76
CA MET A 1 16.05 -36.89 -9.97
C MET A 1 17.23 -37.86 -9.99
N ALA A 2 18.46 -37.44 -10.26
CA ALA A 2 19.63 -38.35 -10.24
C ALA A 2 20.19 -38.64 -8.83
N GLU A 3 19.90 -37.79 -7.84
CA GLU A 3 20.41 -37.96 -6.46
C GLU A 3 19.66 -39.04 -5.68
N ASP A 4 18.38 -39.25 -5.97
CA ASP A 4 17.56 -40.31 -5.36
C ASP A 4 18.01 -41.73 -5.76
N ASP A 5 18.43 -41.93 -7.01
CA ASP A 5 18.89 -43.23 -7.50
C ASP A 5 20.23 -43.65 -6.87
N ALA A 6 21.14 -42.69 -6.67
CA ALA A 6 22.43 -42.94 -6.03
C ALA A 6 22.28 -43.30 -4.54
N ALA A 7 21.35 -42.63 -3.85
CA ALA A 7 21.03 -42.94 -2.45
C ALA A 7 20.41 -44.33 -2.32
N GLN A 8 19.45 -44.69 -3.17
CA GLN A 8 18.81 -46.01 -3.15
C GLN A 8 19.79 -47.15 -3.48
N SER A 9 20.73 -46.91 -4.40
CA SER A 9 21.77 -47.88 -4.76
C SER A 9 22.74 -48.18 -3.61
N ALA A 10 23.17 -47.16 -2.87
CA ALA A 10 24.06 -47.33 -1.72
C ALA A 10 23.40 -48.11 -0.57
N ILE A 11 22.09 -47.90 -0.36
CA ILE A 11 21.30 -48.60 0.66
C ILE A 11 21.13 -50.09 0.30
N ALA A 12 20.95 -50.40 -0.99
CA ALA A 12 20.83 -51.78 -1.47
C ALA A 12 22.15 -52.58 -1.33
N ASP A 13 23.30 -51.97 -1.65
CA ASP A 13 24.62 -52.61 -1.51
C ASP A 13 24.94 -52.90 -0.04
N ALA A 14 24.69 -51.93 0.86
CA ALA A 14 24.88 -52.09 2.29
C ALA A 14 23.98 -53.18 2.90
N THR A 15 22.73 -53.29 2.44
CA THR A 15 21.76 -54.30 2.93
C THR A 15 22.16 -55.72 2.51
N SER A 16 22.68 -55.88 1.29
CA SER A 16 23.10 -57.20 0.77
C SER A 16 24.31 -57.78 1.53
N LYS A 17 25.22 -56.92 2.03
CA LYS A 17 26.40 -57.33 2.83
C LYS A 17 26.07 -57.70 4.28
N THR A 18 24.93 -57.27 4.80
CA THR A 18 24.51 -57.59 6.17
C THR A 18 23.63 -58.84 6.29
N GLY A 19 23.16 -59.40 5.17
CA GLY A 19 22.26 -60.57 5.17
C GLY A 19 22.90 -61.90 5.57
N THR A 20 24.23 -62.00 5.62
CA THR A 20 24.95 -63.25 5.92
C THR A 20 25.42 -63.40 7.37
N ASP A 21 25.36 -62.34 8.19
CA ASP A 21 26.05 -62.31 9.48
C ASP A 21 25.11 -62.45 10.70
N GLY A 22 23.80 -62.62 10.51
CA GLY A 22 22.87 -63.01 11.59
C GLY A 22 22.82 -62.08 12.80
N LEU A 23 23.25 -60.82 12.66
CA LEU A 23 23.10 -59.80 13.70
C LEU A 23 21.95 -58.87 13.35
N ASP A 24 20.80 -59.07 14.00
CA ASP A 24 19.70 -58.11 14.05
C ASP A 24 20.19 -56.81 14.71
N ARG A 25 20.78 -55.92 13.91
CA ARG A 25 21.15 -54.58 14.36
C ARG A 25 19.90 -53.71 14.29
N LYS A 26 19.39 -53.34 15.47
CA LYS A 26 18.29 -52.39 15.61
C LYS A 26 18.73 -51.02 15.08
N VAL A 27 18.45 -50.74 13.81
CA VAL A 27 18.70 -49.42 13.22
C VAL A 27 17.56 -48.49 13.65
N THR A 28 17.88 -47.49 14.46
CA THR A 28 16.90 -46.48 14.88
C THR A 28 17.04 -45.31 13.92
N VAL A 29 16.07 -45.15 13.01
CA VAL A 29 16.06 -44.04 12.05
C VAL A 29 15.35 -42.86 12.70
N GLU A 30 16.10 -41.82 13.06
CA GLU A 30 15.54 -40.56 13.54
C GLU A 30 15.28 -39.63 12.36
N VAL A 31 14.00 -39.40 12.04
CA VAL A 31 13.60 -38.45 11.00
C VAL A 31 13.61 -37.04 11.58
N VAL A 32 14.75 -36.36 11.49
CA VAL A 32 14.86 -34.95 11.88
C VAL A 32 14.21 -34.10 10.79
N HIS A 33 12.97 -33.67 11.01
CA HIS A 33 12.35 -32.66 10.15
C HIS A 33 13.08 -31.34 10.33
N LYS A 34 13.92 -30.97 9.36
CA LYS A 34 14.53 -29.64 9.29
C LYS A 34 13.49 -28.66 8.76
N GLN A 35 12.57 -28.25 9.65
CA GLN A 35 11.69 -27.13 9.36
C GLN A 35 12.57 -25.88 9.32
N GLU A 36 12.87 -25.41 8.12
CA GLU A 36 13.49 -24.10 7.92
C GLU A 36 12.47 -23.07 8.40
N GLY A 37 12.55 -22.72 9.69
CA GLY A 37 11.70 -21.70 10.29
C GLY A 37 11.79 -20.45 9.43
N TRP A 38 10.62 -19.90 9.08
CA TRP A 38 10.51 -18.71 8.25
C TRP A 38 11.48 -17.66 8.80
N GLY A 39 12.52 -17.33 8.02
CA GLY A 39 13.65 -16.54 8.53
C GLY A 39 13.20 -15.22 9.14
N ALA A 40 14.01 -14.63 10.01
CA ALA A 40 13.68 -13.37 10.69
C ALA A 40 13.19 -12.27 9.73
N ALA A 41 13.69 -12.26 8.49
CA ALA A 41 13.25 -11.37 7.42
C ALA A 41 11.75 -11.50 7.08
N ALA A 42 11.20 -12.71 7.07
CA ALA A 42 9.79 -12.94 6.79
C ALA A 42 8.90 -12.39 7.92
N TRP A 43 9.29 -12.62 9.17
CA TRP A 43 8.60 -12.05 10.33
C TRP A 43 8.67 -10.53 10.38
N THR A 44 9.80 -9.93 9.99
CA THR A 44 9.90 -8.46 9.89
C THR A 44 8.98 -7.89 8.81
N ALA A 45 8.86 -8.54 7.66
CA ALA A 45 7.98 -8.09 6.58
C ALA A 45 6.50 -8.17 6.99
N ILE A 46 6.10 -9.29 7.60
CA ILE A 46 4.75 -9.46 8.14
C ILE A 46 4.47 -8.42 9.23
N GLY A 47 5.44 -8.20 10.14
CA GLY A 47 5.32 -7.20 11.20
C GLY A 47 5.12 -5.78 10.67
N MET A 48 5.91 -5.34 9.67
CA MET A 48 5.74 -4.02 9.06
C MET A 48 4.38 -3.87 8.38
N LEU A 49 3.92 -4.91 7.68
CA LEU A 49 2.62 -4.88 7.01
C LEU A 49 1.47 -4.75 8.01
N LEU A 50 1.53 -5.46 9.15
CA LEU A 50 0.55 -5.33 10.21
C LEU A 50 0.59 -3.94 10.88
N ILE A 51 1.77 -3.36 11.08
CA ILE A 51 1.91 -2.00 11.64
C ILE A 51 1.27 -0.97 10.70
N VAL A 52 1.54 -1.04 9.39
CA VAL A 52 0.91 -0.14 8.41
C VAL A 52 -0.60 -0.34 8.36
N ALA A 53 -1.09 -1.59 8.42
CA ALA A 53 -2.53 -1.87 8.45
C ALA A 53 -3.20 -1.31 9.71
N VAL A 54 -2.59 -1.46 10.89
CA VAL A 54 -3.14 -0.93 12.16
C VAL A 54 -3.14 0.58 12.17
N ILE A 55 -2.02 1.23 11.81
CA ILE A 55 -1.93 2.69 11.76
C ILE A 55 -2.87 3.24 10.70
N GLY A 56 -2.85 2.69 9.48
CA GLY A 56 -3.73 3.09 8.39
C GLY A 56 -5.21 2.91 8.73
N SER A 57 -5.58 1.80 9.38
CA SER A 57 -6.96 1.57 9.81
C SER A 57 -7.37 2.49 10.96
N TRP A 58 -6.46 2.84 11.88
CA TRP A 58 -6.72 3.83 12.93
C TRP A 58 -6.95 5.22 12.34
N TYR A 59 -6.14 5.63 11.35
CA TYR A 59 -6.33 6.88 10.60
C TYR A 59 -7.61 6.88 9.75
N MET A 60 -8.03 5.74 9.19
CA MET A 60 -9.29 5.64 8.45
C MET A 60 -10.53 5.64 9.36
N MET A 61 -10.41 5.19 10.61
CA MET A 61 -11.53 5.12 11.57
C MET A 61 -11.62 6.32 12.51
N SER A 62 -10.52 7.05 12.67
CA SER A 62 -10.49 8.34 13.38
C SER A 62 -10.77 9.42 12.33
N GLY A 63 -11.91 10.09 12.38
CA GLY A 63 -12.31 11.14 11.43
C GLY A 63 -11.37 12.37 11.37
N ASP A 64 -10.21 12.29 12.02
CA ASP A 64 -9.11 13.24 12.03
C ASP A 64 -8.07 12.91 10.92
N GLY A 65 -8.53 12.40 9.78
CA GLY A 65 -7.70 12.34 8.58
C GLY A 65 -7.21 13.75 8.22
N PRO A 66 -6.01 13.90 7.61
CA PRO A 66 -5.54 15.21 7.18
C PRO A 66 -6.64 15.85 6.34
N SER A 67 -7.11 17.00 6.81
CA SER A 67 -8.07 17.87 6.14
C SER A 67 -7.42 18.38 4.85
N GLY A 68 -7.40 17.52 3.86
CA GLY A 68 -6.92 17.75 2.50
C GLY A 68 -7.89 17.00 1.62
N SER A 69 -8.96 17.68 1.26
CA SER A 69 -9.75 17.39 0.07
C SER A 69 -8.75 17.14 -1.08
N GLY A 70 -8.69 15.91 -1.59
CA GLY A 70 -7.65 15.45 -2.52
C GLY A 70 -7.20 14.01 -2.27
N GLY A 71 -8.11 13.08 -2.00
CA GLY A 71 -7.78 11.65 -1.94
C GLY A 71 -7.74 11.03 -3.35
N LEU A 72 -6.65 10.32 -3.68
CA LEU A 72 -6.31 9.36 -4.77
C LEU A 72 -7.07 9.34 -6.13
N PHE A 73 -8.33 9.75 -6.23
CA PHE A 73 -9.15 9.76 -7.45
C PHE A 73 -10.06 11.00 -7.61
N GLY A 74 -9.94 12.02 -6.75
CA GLY A 74 -10.72 13.26 -6.86
C GLY A 74 -9.83 14.46 -7.16
N SER A 75 -10.07 15.13 -8.29
CA SER A 75 -9.84 16.58 -8.36
C SER A 75 -10.87 17.22 -7.45
N ASP A 76 -10.65 17.13 -6.14
CA ASP A 76 -11.27 18.05 -5.23
C ASP A 76 -10.74 19.43 -5.65
N GLY A 77 -11.67 20.32 -5.99
CA GLY A 77 -11.35 21.68 -6.40
C GLY A 77 -10.42 22.40 -5.43
N ASN A 78 -9.71 23.39 -5.96
CA ASN A 78 -8.80 24.22 -5.18
C ASN A 78 -9.53 25.39 -4.48
N CYS A 79 -10.78 25.65 -4.84
CA CYS A 79 -11.65 26.58 -4.13
C CYS A 79 -11.81 26.19 -2.66
N GLY A 80 -11.31 27.01 -1.73
CA GLY A 80 -11.35 26.78 -0.28
C GLY A 80 -10.07 26.18 0.29
N ASP A 81 -8.94 26.28 -0.41
CA ASP A 81 -7.60 25.93 0.07
C ASP A 81 -6.77 27.14 0.52
N GLY A 82 -7.25 28.36 0.30
CA GLY A 82 -6.59 29.61 0.72
C GLY A 82 -5.45 30.04 -0.19
N VAL A 83 -5.34 29.47 -1.39
CA VAL A 83 -4.33 29.80 -2.41
C VAL A 83 -5.02 30.37 -3.63
N ASP A 84 -4.47 31.45 -4.19
CA ASP A 84 -4.84 31.98 -5.51
C ASP A 84 -4.16 31.13 -6.60
N ASN A 85 -4.92 30.23 -7.25
CA ASN A 85 -4.35 29.24 -8.16
C ASN A 85 -4.30 29.68 -9.64
N ASP A 86 -4.89 30.81 -10.01
CA ASP A 86 -4.77 31.42 -11.35
C ASP A 86 -4.03 32.77 -11.35
N ASN A 87 -3.67 33.26 -10.16
CA ASN A 87 -2.91 34.48 -9.89
C ASN A 87 -3.62 35.76 -10.34
N ASP A 88 -4.95 35.81 -10.28
CA ASP A 88 -5.74 37.02 -10.55
C ASP A 88 -5.81 37.99 -9.35
N GLY A 89 -5.35 37.55 -8.17
CA GLY A 89 -5.35 38.28 -6.91
C GLY A 89 -6.57 38.01 -6.01
N ARG A 90 -7.45 37.10 -6.42
CA ARG A 90 -8.60 36.61 -5.65
C ARG A 90 -8.32 35.18 -5.18
N THR A 91 -9.10 34.74 -4.20
CA THR A 91 -8.87 33.45 -3.53
C THR A 91 -10.18 32.93 -2.98
N ASP A 92 -10.45 31.65 -3.17
CA ASP A 92 -11.61 30.94 -2.62
C ASP A 92 -12.95 31.66 -2.91
N GLU A 93 -13.67 32.10 -1.87
CA GLU A 93 -14.96 32.78 -1.99
C GLU A 93 -14.86 34.17 -2.63
N ALA A 94 -13.67 34.76 -2.70
CA ALA A 94 -13.44 36.00 -3.41
C ALA A 94 -13.25 35.79 -4.92
N ASP A 95 -12.96 34.56 -5.34
CA ASP A 95 -12.67 34.16 -6.72
C ASP A 95 -13.96 33.81 -7.48
N GLY A 96 -14.06 34.26 -8.73
CA GLY A 96 -15.23 34.00 -9.58
C GLY A 96 -15.30 32.57 -10.11
N ASP A 97 -14.16 31.92 -10.29
CA ASP A 97 -14.06 30.55 -10.78
C ASP A 97 -14.63 29.54 -9.81
N CYS A 98 -14.70 29.91 -8.53
CA CYS A 98 -15.35 29.13 -7.48
C CYS A 98 -16.89 29.16 -7.53
N TYR A 99 -17.48 29.85 -8.51
CA TYR A 99 -18.92 29.94 -8.70
C TYR A 99 -19.37 29.40 -10.07
N ASP A 100 -20.54 28.76 -10.12
CA ASP A 100 -21.16 28.35 -11.39
C ASP A 100 -21.54 29.55 -12.28
N GLN A 101 -21.92 30.67 -11.65
CA GLN A 101 -22.39 31.88 -12.32
C GLN A 101 -21.84 33.11 -11.60
N VAL A 102 -21.14 33.97 -12.34
CA VAL A 102 -20.57 35.23 -11.81
C VAL A 102 -21.37 36.48 -12.25
N ASN A 103 -22.26 36.34 -13.24
CA ASN A 103 -23.06 37.43 -13.80
C ASN A 103 -24.52 36.96 -14.00
N PRO A 104 -25.55 37.63 -13.44
CA PRO A 104 -25.57 38.95 -12.79
C PRO A 104 -25.15 39.00 -11.32
N SER A 105 -24.84 37.86 -10.71
CA SER A 105 -24.39 37.78 -9.31
C SER A 105 -23.69 36.45 -9.08
N PHE A 106 -22.70 36.41 -8.20
CA PHE A 106 -22.07 35.17 -7.72
C PHE A 106 -23.12 34.21 -7.14
N GLN A 107 -23.36 33.09 -7.84
CA GLN A 107 -24.31 32.06 -7.43
C GLN A 107 -23.69 30.68 -7.64
N GLY A 108 -24.02 29.76 -6.72
CA GLY A 108 -23.57 28.37 -6.81
C GLY A 108 -22.09 28.21 -6.48
N TYR A 109 -21.66 28.74 -5.33
CA TYR A 109 -20.31 28.47 -4.82
C TYR A 109 -20.08 26.97 -4.71
N LYS A 110 -18.95 26.51 -5.23
CA LYS A 110 -18.56 25.11 -5.21
C LYS A 110 -17.10 24.98 -4.85
N LYS A 111 -16.86 24.40 -3.67
CA LYS A 111 -15.53 23.97 -3.22
C LYS A 111 -14.83 23.03 -4.23
N GLY A 112 -15.60 22.34 -5.07
CA GLY A 112 -15.09 21.44 -6.10
C GLY A 112 -14.65 22.12 -7.40
N HIS A 113 -14.74 23.45 -7.52
CA HIS A 113 -14.27 24.18 -8.69
C HIS A 113 -12.75 24.40 -8.67
N SER A 114 -12.19 24.63 -9.86
CA SER A 114 -10.80 25.02 -10.03
C SER A 114 -10.77 26.48 -10.43
N GLU A 115 -10.06 27.31 -9.67
CA GLU A 115 -9.56 28.63 -10.09
C GLU A 115 -8.63 28.39 -11.29
N ASP A 116 -9.17 28.55 -12.51
CA ASP A 116 -8.54 28.21 -13.79
C ASP A 116 -8.49 29.39 -14.79
N GLY A 117 -8.84 30.59 -14.33
CA GLY A 117 -8.88 31.87 -15.03
C GLY A 117 -10.01 32.03 -16.06
N ARG A 118 -11.05 31.20 -16.04
CA ARG A 118 -12.05 31.18 -17.14
C ARG A 118 -13.31 31.97 -16.86
N ASN A 119 -13.70 32.06 -15.60
CA ASN A 119 -14.92 32.70 -15.11
C ASN A 119 -14.60 33.95 -14.28
N ASP A 120 -13.35 34.39 -14.27
CA ASP A 120 -12.97 35.61 -13.59
C ASP A 120 -13.74 36.83 -14.11
N PRO A 121 -14.34 37.61 -13.19
CA PRO A 121 -14.71 38.98 -13.51
C PRO A 121 -13.45 39.72 -13.95
N PRO A 122 -13.54 40.64 -14.94
CA PRO A 122 -12.39 41.47 -15.32
C PRO A 122 -11.75 42.03 -14.05
N SER A 123 -10.46 41.73 -13.85
CA SER A 123 -9.74 42.22 -12.69
C SER A 123 -9.79 43.75 -12.74
N GLU A 124 -10.42 44.36 -11.73
CA GLU A 124 -10.30 45.79 -11.52
C GLU A 124 -8.86 46.02 -11.07
N GLY A 125 -7.99 46.19 -12.06
CA GLY A 125 -6.57 46.43 -11.86
C GLY A 125 -6.34 47.62 -10.94
N ALA A 126 -5.23 47.52 -10.19
CA ALA A 126 -4.62 48.56 -9.38
C ALA A 126 -4.53 49.94 -10.07
#